data_AF-A0A2J6IE00-F1
#
_entry.id   AF-A0A2J6IE00-F1
#
_cell.length_a   1.000
_cell.length_b   1.000
_cell.length_c   1.000
_cell.angle_alpha   90.00
_cell.angle_beta   90.00
_cell.angle_gamma   90.00
#
_symmetry.space_group_name_H-M   'P 1'
#
loop_
_entity.id
_entity.type
_entity.pdbx_description
1 polymer ?
#
loop_
_entity_poly.entity_id
_entity_poly.type
_entity_poly.pdbx_seq_one_letter_code
_entity_poly.pdbx_strand_id
1 'polypeptide(L)'
;MKNIIFSLKISRILYILLLIATPFLLLQNYLQSAIGKLSDYTFKIASLDIPLTLSVVFFIVIVVLTFSWKKINLLRSLSWVAVILLFWIGQKTTDFYFNHKFYELQYNWHYFAYSIFAFINYHYLKEKNRPDYKIILLTFISALEISTLDEFLQIPLSNRIFDLGDVAKDLWGTLIGLFFIYFILENGKIFKNKWRFRQKKIKEYLKSPVALFVFLFIISYIFMLVSSVLTDTEYLIQAIMITLFLSIAILSLIHLTQFSRAKYFIIVIFGLAFTLLIFSFIKNYDKNISYSKNSILIYKGIPIVYFDVIIYPNGMFRIVDKKTSFNMRDQQTIWANSENIIVVASGQEGKGAKGLRSSNEIHFEFDKTKGRGIQIIPQKNSDAVKTFNRLKSDSKRPLLIYNNN
;
A
#
# COMPACT_ATOMS: atom_id res chain seq x y z
N MET A 1 23.73 23.45 -29.99
CA MET A 1 23.87 22.42 -28.93
C MET A 1 22.96 22.62 -27.71
N LYS A 2 22.80 23.83 -27.13
CA LYS A 2 21.91 24.05 -25.96
C LYS A 2 20.47 23.53 -26.14
N ASN A 3 19.83 23.72 -27.30
CA ASN A 3 18.44 23.26 -27.52
C ASN A 3 18.26 21.74 -27.63
N ILE A 4 19.32 20.97 -27.88
CA ILE A 4 19.22 19.51 -28.00
C ILE A 4 19.21 18.88 -26.60
N ILE A 5 20.15 19.28 -25.74
CA ILE A 5 20.31 18.73 -24.38
C ILE A 5 19.08 19.00 -23.50
N PHE A 6 18.42 20.15 -23.68
CA PHE A 6 17.19 20.50 -22.95
C PHE A 6 15.89 20.07 -23.66
N SER A 7 15.95 19.18 -24.66
CA SER A 7 14.73 18.67 -25.29
C SER A 7 13.94 17.77 -24.34
N LEU A 8 12.61 17.89 -24.33
CA LEU A 8 11.73 17.08 -23.48
C LEU A 8 11.92 15.57 -23.70
N LYS A 9 12.28 15.17 -24.92
CA LYS A 9 12.64 13.78 -25.24
C LYS A 9 13.88 13.32 -24.46
N ILE A 10 14.96 14.11 -24.48
CA ILE A 10 16.21 13.78 -23.79
C ILE A 10 15.99 13.80 -22.28
N SER A 11 15.31 14.82 -21.73
CA SER A 11 14.98 14.88 -20.30
C SER A 11 14.18 13.66 -19.85
N ARG A 12 13.20 13.20 -20.64
CA ARG A 12 12.45 11.98 -20.37
C ARG A 12 13.34 10.74 -20.35
N ILE A 13 14.18 10.55 -21.37
CA ILE A 13 15.08 9.38 -21.45
C ILE A 13 16.06 9.36 -20.28
N LEU A 14 16.70 10.50 -19.99
CA LEU A 14 17.64 10.62 -18.88
C LEU A 14 16.96 10.35 -17.54
N TYR A 15 15.71 10.80 -17.35
CA TYR A 15 14.98 10.51 -16.12
C TYR A 15 14.59 9.03 -16.01
N ILE A 16 14.19 8.38 -17.09
CA ILE A 16 13.92 6.92 -17.10
C ILE A 16 15.20 6.14 -16.75
N LEU A 17 16.33 6.52 -17.35
CA LEU A 17 17.62 5.92 -17.02
C LEU A 17 17.99 6.17 -15.56
N LEU A 18 17.70 7.35 -15.02
CA LEU A 18 17.91 7.66 -13.61
C LEU A 18 17.04 6.77 -12.71
N LEU A 19 15.76 6.56 -13.04
CA LEU A 19 14.87 5.69 -12.27
C LEU A 19 15.42 4.26 -12.18
N ILE A 20 15.89 3.72 -13.32
CA ILE A 20 16.46 2.37 -13.36
C ILE A 20 17.82 2.33 -12.67
N ALA A 21 18.69 3.32 -12.90
CA ALA A 21 20.06 3.31 -12.37
C ALA A 21 20.14 3.60 -10.87
N THR A 22 19.23 4.41 -10.33
CA THR A 22 19.29 4.89 -8.94
C THR A 22 19.27 3.74 -7.92
N PRO A 23 18.34 2.77 -7.97
CA PRO A 23 18.36 1.62 -7.06
C PRO A 23 19.72 0.89 -7.05
N PHE A 24 20.33 0.68 -8.21
CA PHE A 24 21.66 0.06 -8.29
C PHE A 24 22.75 0.89 -7.61
N LEU A 25 22.76 2.20 -7.85
CA LEU A 25 23.72 3.10 -7.21
C LEU A 25 23.52 3.18 -5.70
N LEU A 26 22.27 3.13 -5.23
CA LEU A 26 21.92 3.12 -3.82
C LEU A 26 22.37 1.85 -3.11
N LEU A 27 22.18 0.69 -3.75
CA LEU A 27 22.53 -0.63 -3.22
C LEU A 27 24.04 -0.85 -3.18
N GLN A 28 24.79 -0.43 -4.20
CA GLN A 28 26.24 -0.68 -4.28
C GLN A 28 27.08 0.21 -3.36
N ASN A 29 26.66 1.46 -3.11
CA ASN A 29 27.54 2.47 -2.49
C ASN A 29 27.18 2.84 -1.04
N TYR A 30 26.45 2.00 -0.31
CA TYR A 30 25.96 2.30 1.06
C TYR A 30 25.11 3.59 1.16
N LEU A 31 24.72 4.18 0.03
CA LEU A 31 23.99 5.46 0.00
C LEU A 31 22.63 5.33 0.68
N GLN A 32 22.04 4.14 0.62
CA GLN A 32 20.81 3.80 1.34
C GLN A 32 20.95 4.03 2.85
N SER A 33 22.06 3.59 3.47
CA SER A 33 22.31 3.83 4.89
C SER A 33 22.57 5.31 5.19
N ALA A 34 23.27 6.01 4.30
CA ALA A 34 23.52 7.44 4.44
C ALA A 34 22.21 8.26 4.36
N ILE A 35 21.32 7.93 3.41
CA ILE A 35 19.99 8.55 3.29
C ILE A 35 19.14 8.24 4.53
N GLY A 36 19.17 6.99 5.03
CA GLY A 36 18.51 6.62 6.28
C GLY A 36 18.97 7.48 7.45
N LYS A 37 20.30 7.59 7.65
CA LYS A 37 20.88 8.45 8.70
C LYS A 37 20.52 9.93 8.52
N LEU A 38 20.44 10.41 7.28
CA LEU A 38 20.05 11.78 6.98
C LEU A 38 18.55 12.01 7.25
N SER A 39 17.69 11.01 7.01
CA SER A 39 16.27 11.09 7.37
C SER A 39 16.02 11.04 8.86
N ASP A 40 16.90 10.38 9.62
CA ASP A 40 16.86 10.33 11.08
C ASP A 40 17.52 11.55 11.74
N TYR A 41 18.21 12.39 10.97
CA TYR A 41 18.84 13.59 11.50
C TYR A 41 17.77 14.56 12.03
N THR A 42 17.85 14.82 13.33
CA THR A 42 16.97 15.74 14.04
C THR A 42 17.79 16.87 14.63
N PHE A 43 17.17 18.05 14.73
CA PHE A 43 17.73 19.17 15.47
C PHE A 43 16.72 19.61 16.52
N LYS A 44 17.22 20.15 17.64
CA LYS A 44 16.39 20.56 18.77
C LYS A 44 16.00 22.03 18.63
N ILE A 45 14.69 22.31 18.64
CA ILE A 45 14.17 23.65 18.95
C ILE A 45 13.48 23.55 20.31
N ALA A 46 14.01 24.23 21.32
CA ALA A 46 13.62 24.07 22.71
C ALA A 46 13.73 22.59 23.16
N SER A 47 12.61 21.94 23.49
CA SER A 47 12.54 20.53 23.91
C SER A 47 12.02 19.58 22.84
N LEU A 48 11.82 20.05 21.61
CA LEU A 48 11.26 19.26 20.50
C LEU A 48 12.37 18.85 19.53
N ASP A 49 12.47 17.55 19.26
CA ASP A 49 13.32 17.00 18.21
C ASP A 49 12.58 17.11 16.86
N ILE A 50 13.07 17.98 15.98
CA ILE A 50 12.48 18.23 14.66
C ILE A 50 13.31 17.54 13.58
N PRO A 51 12.72 16.65 12.76
CA PRO A 51 13.41 16.05 11.62
C PRO A 51 13.82 17.09 10.58
N LEU A 52 15.08 17.05 10.13
CA LEU A 52 15.60 17.96 9.11
C LEU A 52 14.85 17.81 7.78
N THR A 53 14.53 16.58 7.38
CA THR A 53 13.77 16.28 6.16
C THR A 53 12.41 16.98 6.14
N LEU A 54 11.66 16.94 7.24
CA LEU A 54 10.39 17.66 7.37
C LEU A 54 10.57 19.17 7.25
N SER A 55 11.65 19.71 7.81
CA SER A 55 11.94 21.15 7.75
C SER A 55 12.24 21.62 6.32
N VAL A 56 13.02 20.83 5.57
CA VAL A 56 13.31 21.10 4.16
C VAL A 56 12.03 21.03 3.32
N VAL A 57 11.21 19.98 3.51
CA VAL A 57 9.93 19.84 2.79
C VAL A 57 8.99 21.01 3.12
N PHE A 58 8.88 21.38 4.39
CA PHE A 58 8.05 22.51 4.82
C PHE A 58 8.52 23.83 4.20
N PHE A 59 9.82 24.07 4.16
CA PHE A 59 10.39 25.23 3.48
C PHE A 59 10.05 25.25 1.98
N ILE A 60 10.23 24.13 1.27
CA ILE A 60 9.84 24.00 -0.14
C ILE A 60 8.36 24.29 -0.34
N VAL A 61 7.49 23.76 0.53
CA VAL A 61 6.04 24.02 0.49
C VAL A 61 5.75 25.51 0.68
N ILE A 62 6.38 26.19 1.64
CA ILE A 62 6.22 27.65 1.84
C ILE A 62 6.63 28.41 0.59
N VAL A 63 7.78 28.09 0.01
CA VAL A 63 8.28 28.74 -1.21
C VAL A 63 7.28 28.55 -2.35
N VAL A 64 6.81 27.33 -2.59
CA VAL A 64 5.83 27.01 -3.64
C VAL A 64 4.50 27.74 -3.39
N LEU A 65 4.01 27.76 -2.15
CA LEU A 65 2.79 28.48 -1.77
C LEU A 65 2.94 29.99 -1.96
N THR A 66 4.09 30.56 -1.61
CA THR A 66 4.35 32.00 -1.77
C THR A 66 4.29 32.41 -3.25
N PHE A 67 4.96 31.65 -4.12
CA PHE A 67 4.91 31.90 -5.57
C PHE A 67 3.55 31.60 -6.21
N SER A 68 2.77 30.70 -5.60
CA SER A 68 1.49 30.24 -6.15
C SER A 68 0.28 30.91 -5.50
N TRP A 69 0.44 31.72 -4.45
CA TRP A 69 -0.64 32.25 -3.62
C TRP A 69 -1.75 32.92 -4.42
N LYS A 70 -1.36 33.78 -5.38
CA LYS A 70 -2.31 34.48 -6.27
C LYS A 70 -3.13 33.56 -7.18
N LYS A 71 -2.72 32.30 -7.32
CA LYS A 71 -3.36 31.29 -8.16
C LYS A 71 -4.10 30.24 -7.32
N ILE A 72 -4.09 30.32 -5.99
CA ILE A 72 -4.81 29.38 -5.12
C ILE A 72 -6.31 29.67 -5.20
N ASN A 73 -7.10 28.63 -5.42
CA ASN A 73 -8.55 28.65 -5.34
C ASN A 73 -9.02 27.43 -4.54
N LEU A 74 -10.30 27.38 -4.17
CA LEU A 74 -10.84 26.28 -3.36
C LEU A 74 -10.56 24.90 -3.95
N LEU A 75 -10.71 24.73 -5.27
CA LEU A 75 -10.42 23.46 -5.94
C LEU A 75 -8.96 23.05 -5.76
N ARG A 76 -8.01 23.97 -5.96
CA ARG A 76 -6.57 23.72 -5.79
C ARG A 76 -6.22 23.40 -4.34
N SER A 77 -6.80 24.12 -3.38
CA SER A 77 -6.60 23.84 -1.95
C SER A 77 -7.11 22.45 -1.56
N LEU A 78 -8.33 22.09 -1.98
CA LEU A 78 -8.88 20.75 -1.76
C LEU A 78 -8.05 19.68 -2.46
N SER A 79 -7.52 19.97 -3.64
CA SER A 79 -6.68 19.05 -4.40
C SER A 79 -5.33 18.82 -3.72
N TRP A 80 -4.74 19.84 -3.08
CA TRP A 80 -3.54 19.68 -2.25
C TRP A 80 -3.80 18.76 -1.05
N VAL A 81 -4.93 18.96 -0.35
CA VAL A 81 -5.34 18.07 0.74
C VAL A 81 -5.51 16.63 0.23
N ALA A 82 -6.14 16.46 -0.94
CA ALA A 82 -6.28 15.14 -1.56
C ALA A 82 -4.93 14.50 -1.89
N VAL A 83 -3.94 15.24 -2.40
CA VAL A 83 -2.58 14.72 -2.63
C VAL A 83 -1.95 14.21 -1.33
N ILE A 84 -2.03 14.99 -0.24
CA ILE A 84 -1.52 14.57 1.08
C ILE A 84 -2.22 13.29 1.55
N LEU A 85 -3.54 13.21 1.38
CA LEU A 85 -4.30 12.02 1.72
C LEU A 85 -3.90 10.80 0.87
N LEU A 86 -3.62 10.97 -0.43
CA LEU A 86 -3.19 9.87 -1.29
C LEU A 86 -1.81 9.33 -0.86
N PHE A 87 -0.87 10.19 -0.49
CA PHE A 87 0.41 9.78 0.09
C PHE A 87 0.21 9.02 1.41
N TRP A 88 -0.64 9.55 2.29
CA TRP A 88 -0.94 8.92 3.58
C TRP A 88 -1.61 7.55 3.42
N ILE A 89 -2.57 7.42 2.49
CA ILE A 89 -3.22 6.14 2.16
C ILE A 89 -2.18 5.15 1.64
N GLY A 90 -1.31 5.57 0.71
CA GLY A 90 -0.24 4.73 0.18
C GLY A 90 0.61 4.16 1.31
N GLN A 91 1.18 5.04 2.15
CA GLN A 91 2.03 4.65 3.27
C GLN A 91 1.32 3.77 4.32
N LYS A 92 0.04 3.99 4.59
CA LYS A 92 -0.70 3.18 5.59
C LYS A 92 -1.07 1.80 5.07
N THR A 93 -1.33 1.70 3.77
CA THR A 93 -1.66 0.44 3.10
C THR A 93 -0.42 -0.42 2.96
N THR A 94 0.67 0.14 2.43
CA THR A 94 1.94 -0.57 2.30
C THR A 94 2.69 -0.65 3.64
N ASP A 95 3.73 -1.47 3.71
CA ASP A 95 4.78 -1.32 4.72
C ASP A 95 4.36 -1.55 6.19
N PHE A 96 3.39 -2.44 6.43
CA PHE A 96 2.94 -2.77 7.79
C PHE A 96 4.09 -3.17 8.73
N TYR A 97 4.94 -4.10 8.28
CA TYR A 97 6.05 -4.62 9.09
C TYR A 97 7.24 -3.67 9.20
N PHE A 98 7.19 -2.57 8.47
CA PHE A 98 8.32 -1.67 8.31
C PHE A 98 8.25 -0.48 9.30
N ASN A 99 7.06 -0.12 9.79
CA ASN A 99 6.83 0.95 10.78
C ASN A 99 7.60 2.26 10.49
N HIS A 100 7.82 2.56 9.21
CA HIS A 100 8.57 3.73 8.79
C HIS A 100 7.75 4.99 8.94
N LYS A 101 8.44 6.07 9.30
CA LYS A 101 7.85 7.41 9.37
C LYS A 101 7.68 7.97 7.95
N PHE A 102 6.69 8.85 7.78
CA PHE A 102 6.35 9.42 6.47
C PHE A 102 7.53 10.18 5.82
N TYR A 103 8.41 10.74 6.64
CA TYR A 103 9.56 11.51 6.19
C TYR A 103 10.82 10.68 5.91
N GLU A 104 10.74 9.36 6.06
CA GLU A 104 11.82 8.46 5.65
C GLU A 104 11.81 8.37 4.13
N LEU A 105 12.67 9.18 3.51
CA LEU A 105 12.78 9.32 2.05
C LEU A 105 13.05 7.99 1.39
N GLN A 106 13.84 7.13 2.02
CA GLN A 106 14.24 5.83 1.49
C GLN A 106 13.06 4.89 1.19
N TYR A 107 11.93 5.03 1.89
CA TYR A 107 10.76 4.15 1.67
C TYR A 107 9.67 4.83 0.84
N ASN A 108 9.64 6.16 0.87
CA ASN A 108 8.63 6.94 0.14
C ASN A 108 9.13 7.45 -1.22
N TRP A 109 10.39 7.21 -1.59
CA TRP A 109 10.98 7.73 -2.83
C TRP A 109 10.23 7.29 -4.09
N HIS A 110 9.72 6.06 -4.12
CA HIS A 110 8.88 5.52 -5.19
C HIS A 110 7.76 6.49 -5.60
N TYR A 111 7.00 6.97 -4.61
CA TYR A 111 5.89 7.89 -4.84
C TYR A 111 6.35 9.21 -5.47
N PHE A 112 7.46 9.78 -4.99
CA PHE A 112 8.00 11.04 -5.48
C PHE A 112 8.63 10.90 -6.87
N ALA A 113 9.45 9.87 -7.07
CA ALA A 113 10.17 9.62 -8.31
C ALA A 113 9.18 9.39 -9.47
N TYR A 114 8.14 8.57 -9.23
CA TYR A 114 7.13 8.33 -10.24
C TYR A 114 6.12 9.49 -10.41
N SER A 115 5.93 10.34 -9.40
CA SER A 115 5.21 11.62 -9.57
C SER A 115 5.96 12.57 -10.52
N ILE A 116 7.29 12.67 -10.38
CA ILE A 116 8.15 13.47 -11.27
C ILE A 116 8.18 12.86 -12.67
N PHE A 117 8.27 11.54 -12.78
CA PHE A 117 8.15 10.83 -14.06
C PHE A 117 6.84 11.19 -14.77
N ALA A 118 5.72 11.14 -14.05
CA ALA A 118 4.41 11.49 -14.59
C ALA A 118 4.39 12.92 -15.12
N PHE A 119 5.01 13.86 -14.42
CA PHE A 119 5.16 15.25 -14.85
C PHE A 119 5.97 15.38 -16.15
N ILE A 120 7.16 14.77 -16.22
CA ILE A 120 8.02 14.82 -17.40
C ILE A 120 7.31 14.17 -18.61
N ASN A 121 6.69 13.01 -18.39
CA ASN A 121 6.01 12.28 -19.44
C ASN A 121 4.73 12.99 -19.92
N TYR A 122 3.99 13.64 -19.00
CA TYR A 122 2.86 14.51 -19.34
C TYR A 122 3.29 15.61 -20.31
N HIS A 123 4.34 16.36 -19.98
CA HIS A 123 4.84 17.44 -20.83
C HIS A 123 5.27 16.94 -22.21
N TYR A 124 6.03 15.84 -22.25
CA TYR A 124 6.44 15.20 -23.51
C TYR A 124 5.24 14.79 -24.37
N LEU A 125 4.23 14.13 -23.79
CA LEU A 125 3.07 13.67 -24.56
C LEU A 125 2.12 14.82 -24.94
N LYS A 126 2.06 15.88 -24.12
CA LYS A 126 1.28 17.09 -24.42
C LYS A 126 1.88 17.85 -25.60
N GLU A 127 3.20 17.99 -25.66
CA GLU A 127 3.92 18.58 -26.81
C GLU A 127 3.63 17.79 -28.11
N LYS A 128 3.46 16.47 -28.01
CA LYS A 128 3.04 15.60 -29.13
C LYS A 128 1.54 15.66 -29.43
N ASN A 129 0.81 16.63 -28.89
CA ASN A 129 -0.63 16.83 -29.07
C ASN A 129 -1.47 15.57 -28.79
N ARG A 130 -1.04 14.74 -27.82
CA ARG A 130 -1.82 13.57 -27.44
C ARG A 130 -3.05 13.99 -26.62
N PRO A 131 -4.21 13.36 -26.82
CA PRO A 131 -5.39 13.61 -26.00
C PRO A 131 -5.18 13.10 -24.58
N ASP A 132 -5.82 13.72 -23.59
CA ASP A 132 -5.56 13.49 -22.17
C ASP A 132 -5.70 12.01 -21.75
N TYR A 133 -6.69 11.27 -22.29
CA TYR A 133 -6.84 9.83 -21.98
C TYR A 133 -5.63 9.00 -22.44
N LYS A 134 -5.00 9.35 -23.58
CA LYS A 134 -3.76 8.68 -24.04
C LYS A 134 -2.58 9.07 -23.17
N ILE A 135 -2.51 10.32 -22.71
CA ILE A 135 -1.44 10.76 -21.81
C ILE A 135 -1.50 9.96 -20.51
N ILE A 136 -2.69 9.87 -19.90
CA ILE A 136 -2.92 9.09 -18.68
C ILE A 136 -2.54 7.62 -18.89
N LEU A 137 -3.09 6.97 -19.93
CA LEU A 137 -2.85 5.56 -20.19
C LEU A 137 -1.37 5.25 -20.47
N LEU A 138 -0.73 6.02 -21.34
CA LEU A 138 0.67 5.78 -21.72
C LEU A 138 1.62 6.06 -20.55
N THR A 139 1.33 7.06 -19.72
CA THR A 139 2.13 7.33 -18.52
C THR A 139 2.02 6.17 -17.53
N PHE A 140 0.81 5.66 -17.31
CA PHE A 140 0.59 4.50 -16.45
C PHE A 140 1.29 3.23 -16.95
N ILE A 141 1.11 2.89 -18.24
CA ILE A 141 1.73 1.71 -18.84
C ILE A 141 3.26 1.83 -18.83
N SER A 142 3.82 2.98 -19.21
CA SER A 142 5.27 3.18 -19.15
C SER A 142 5.80 3.09 -17.73
N ALA A 143 5.07 3.59 -16.72
CA ALA A 143 5.47 3.41 -15.33
C ALA A 143 5.49 1.94 -14.91
N LEU A 144 4.46 1.16 -15.29
CA LEU A 144 4.39 -0.28 -15.05
C LEU A 144 5.56 -1.02 -15.70
N GLU A 145 5.84 -0.74 -16.96
CA GLU A 145 6.93 -1.35 -17.72
C GLU A 145 8.29 -1.04 -17.09
N ILE A 146 8.56 0.23 -16.78
CA ILE A 146 9.82 0.67 -16.18
C ILE A 146 10.01 0.05 -14.80
N SER A 147 8.98 0.07 -13.95
CA SER A 147 9.05 -0.45 -12.58
C SER A 147 9.20 -1.98 -12.56
N THR A 148 8.46 -2.69 -13.41
CA THR A 148 8.60 -4.15 -13.57
C THR A 148 9.99 -4.52 -14.07
N LEU A 149 10.53 -3.76 -15.03
CA LEU A 149 11.88 -3.98 -15.56
C LEU A 149 12.94 -3.72 -14.48
N ASP A 150 12.80 -2.64 -13.71
CA ASP A 150 13.71 -2.33 -12.60
C ASP A 150 13.76 -3.47 -11.58
N GLU A 151 12.60 -3.91 -11.07
CA GLU A 151 12.53 -5.05 -10.14
C GLU A 151 13.11 -6.34 -10.75
N PHE A 152 12.87 -6.61 -12.04
CA PHE A 152 13.43 -7.79 -12.71
C PHE A 152 14.96 -7.74 -12.81
N LEU A 153 15.52 -6.57 -13.13
CA LEU A 153 16.98 -6.37 -13.22
C LEU A 153 17.65 -6.44 -11.84
N GLN A 154 16.94 -6.08 -10.76
CA GLN A 154 17.47 -6.15 -9.41
C GLN A 154 17.62 -7.58 -8.85
N ILE A 155 16.80 -8.54 -9.29
CA ILE A 155 16.86 -9.94 -8.85
C ILE A 155 18.28 -10.53 -8.96
N PRO A 156 18.93 -10.59 -10.15
CA PRO A 156 20.24 -11.21 -10.28
C PRO A 156 21.36 -10.43 -9.61
N LEU A 157 21.17 -9.14 -9.34
CA LEU A 157 22.23 -8.24 -8.90
C LEU A 157 22.33 -8.10 -7.38
N SER A 158 21.26 -8.35 -6.64
CA SER A 158 21.18 -7.99 -5.21
C SER A 158 20.67 -9.09 -4.28
N ASN A 159 20.48 -10.33 -4.78
CA ASN A 159 19.74 -11.39 -4.07
C ASN A 159 18.37 -10.93 -3.57
N ARG A 160 17.82 -9.88 -4.18
CA ARG A 160 16.55 -9.28 -3.81
C ARG A 160 15.41 -10.09 -4.44
N ILE A 161 14.33 -10.20 -3.70
CA ILE A 161 13.06 -10.77 -4.16
C ILE A 161 12.36 -9.73 -5.04
N PHE A 162 11.76 -10.17 -6.14
CA PHE A 162 10.91 -9.32 -6.97
C PHE A 162 9.75 -8.78 -6.14
N ASP A 163 9.74 -7.47 -5.86
CA ASP A 163 8.79 -6.85 -4.94
C ASP A 163 7.63 -6.18 -5.69
N LEU A 164 6.51 -6.90 -5.82
CA LEU A 164 5.27 -6.32 -6.38
C LEU A 164 4.74 -5.14 -5.57
N GLY A 165 5.13 -5.02 -4.30
CA GLY A 165 4.83 -3.88 -3.45
C GLY A 165 5.40 -2.59 -4.02
N ASP A 166 6.65 -2.61 -4.43
CA ASP A 166 7.33 -1.43 -4.99
C ASP A 166 6.77 -1.07 -6.37
N VAL A 167 6.46 -2.06 -7.21
CA VAL A 167 5.74 -1.82 -8.47
C VAL A 167 4.40 -1.12 -8.24
N ALA A 168 3.63 -1.57 -7.24
CA ALA A 168 2.36 -0.94 -6.91
C ALA A 168 2.54 0.50 -6.37
N LYS A 169 3.58 0.76 -5.56
CA LYS A 169 3.92 2.11 -5.06
C LYS A 169 4.28 3.06 -6.20
N ASP A 170 5.04 2.58 -7.19
CA ASP A 170 5.43 3.36 -8.38
C ASP A 170 4.22 3.77 -9.22
N LEU A 171 3.26 2.86 -9.42
CA LEU A 171 2.01 3.18 -10.10
C LEU A 171 1.17 4.16 -9.29
N TRP A 172 1.10 3.99 -7.97
CA TRP A 172 0.41 4.93 -7.08
C TRP A 172 1.03 6.33 -7.15
N GLY A 173 2.36 6.42 -7.10
CA GLY A 173 3.12 7.65 -7.30
C GLY A 173 2.83 8.31 -8.65
N THR A 174 2.80 7.51 -9.72
CA THR A 174 2.43 7.99 -11.07
C THR A 174 1.05 8.63 -11.08
N LEU A 175 0.06 8.01 -10.42
CA LEU A 175 -1.30 8.54 -10.34
C LEU A 175 -1.41 9.77 -9.45
N ILE A 176 -0.64 9.86 -8.37
CA ILE A 176 -0.51 11.09 -7.57
C ILE A 176 0.05 12.22 -8.43
N GLY A 177 1.11 11.97 -9.21
CA GLY A 177 1.68 12.96 -10.13
C GLY A 177 0.68 13.43 -11.19
N LEU A 178 -0.05 12.50 -11.82
CA LEU A 178 -1.12 12.84 -12.76
C LEU A 178 -2.26 13.62 -12.08
N PHE A 179 -2.64 13.26 -10.85
CA PHE A 179 -3.64 13.99 -10.07
C PHE A 179 -3.18 15.43 -9.84
N PHE A 180 -1.95 15.60 -9.37
CA PHE A 180 -1.32 16.89 -9.16
C PHE A 180 -1.37 17.75 -10.43
N ILE A 181 -0.99 17.19 -11.57
CA ILE A 181 -1.00 17.91 -12.85
C ILE A 181 -2.42 18.33 -13.24
N TYR A 182 -3.37 17.39 -13.29
CA TYR A 182 -4.70 17.68 -13.83
C TYR A 182 -5.55 18.56 -12.91
N PHE A 183 -5.41 18.42 -11.59
CA PHE A 183 -6.24 19.14 -10.62
C PHE A 183 -5.58 20.42 -10.11
N ILE A 184 -4.27 20.42 -9.89
CA ILE A 184 -3.55 21.57 -9.33
C ILE A 184 -2.99 22.44 -10.45
N LEU A 185 -2.13 21.90 -11.31
CA LEU A 185 -1.48 22.70 -12.36
C LEU A 185 -2.51 23.17 -13.41
N GLU A 186 -3.29 22.24 -13.95
CA GLU A 186 -4.29 22.51 -14.98
C GLU A 186 -5.65 22.98 -14.42
N ASN A 187 -5.78 23.13 -13.10
CA ASN A 187 -6.99 23.63 -12.43
C ASN A 187 -8.26 22.87 -12.82
N GLY A 188 -8.20 21.54 -12.85
CA GLY A 188 -9.35 20.68 -13.13
C GLY A 188 -9.85 20.74 -14.57
N LYS A 189 -9.05 21.19 -15.55
CA LYS A 189 -9.45 21.23 -16.97
C LYS A 189 -10.02 19.92 -17.49
N ILE A 190 -9.52 18.78 -17.00
CA ILE A 190 -10.01 17.44 -17.34
C ILE A 190 -11.52 17.25 -17.05
N PHE A 191 -12.09 18.01 -16.11
CA PHE A 191 -13.51 17.94 -15.74
C PHE A 191 -14.42 18.88 -16.50
N LYS A 192 -13.88 19.87 -17.22
CA LYS A 192 -14.70 20.88 -17.91
C LYS A 192 -15.62 20.27 -18.96
N ASN A 193 -15.26 19.12 -19.55
CA ASN A 193 -15.99 18.50 -20.66
C ASN A 193 -17.02 17.42 -20.24
N LYS A 194 -17.51 17.46 -18.99
CA LYS A 194 -18.50 16.57 -18.33
C LYS A 194 -17.85 15.53 -17.41
N TRP A 195 -18.21 15.59 -16.13
CA TRP A 195 -17.90 14.58 -15.12
C TRP A 195 -18.75 13.32 -15.34
N ARG A 196 -18.39 12.52 -16.34
CA ARG A 196 -19.03 11.22 -16.58
C ARG A 196 -18.06 10.12 -16.27
N PHE A 197 -18.19 9.59 -15.06
CA PHE A 197 -17.47 8.39 -14.64
C PHE A 197 -17.98 7.14 -15.36
N ARG A 198 -19.31 7.01 -15.50
CA ARG A 198 -19.95 5.87 -16.17
C ARG A 198 -20.12 6.12 -17.67
N GLN A 199 -19.77 5.12 -18.47
CA GLN A 199 -19.90 5.12 -19.93
C GLN A 199 -20.83 4.00 -20.39
N LYS A 200 -21.50 4.22 -21.53
CA LYS A 200 -22.48 3.28 -22.09
C LYS A 200 -21.81 1.99 -22.55
N LYS A 201 -20.66 2.11 -23.21
CA LYS A 201 -19.89 0.97 -23.75
C LYS A 201 -18.58 0.81 -22.99
N ILE A 202 -18.12 -0.43 -22.78
CA ILE A 202 -16.84 -0.73 -22.08
C ILE A 202 -15.66 0.00 -22.76
N LYS A 203 -15.61 0.00 -24.10
CA LYS A 203 -14.55 0.66 -24.89
C LYS A 203 -14.51 2.19 -24.71
N GLU A 204 -15.59 2.82 -24.25
CA GLU A 204 -15.64 4.27 -24.01
C GLU A 204 -14.93 4.67 -22.70
N TYR A 205 -14.81 3.76 -21.73
CA TYR A 205 -14.08 4.04 -20.48
C TYR A 205 -12.61 4.36 -20.77
N LEU A 206 -11.98 3.67 -21.72
CA LEU A 206 -10.59 3.93 -22.14
C LEU A 206 -10.41 5.25 -22.91
N LYS A 207 -11.50 5.84 -23.42
CA LYS A 207 -11.48 7.11 -24.17
C LYS A 207 -11.88 8.32 -23.33
N SER A 208 -12.48 8.09 -22.16
CA SER A 208 -12.86 9.14 -21.21
C SER A 208 -11.71 9.37 -20.22
N PRO A 209 -11.05 10.54 -20.22
CA PRO A 209 -9.93 10.80 -19.32
C PRO A 209 -10.30 10.60 -17.85
N VAL A 210 -11.46 11.10 -17.42
CA VAL A 210 -11.94 10.99 -16.04
C VAL A 210 -12.23 9.53 -15.67
N ALA A 211 -12.94 8.79 -16.52
CA ALA A 211 -13.32 7.41 -16.21
C ALA A 211 -12.09 6.50 -16.17
N LEU A 212 -11.20 6.63 -17.15
CA LEU A 212 -9.91 5.93 -17.18
C LEU A 212 -9.09 6.24 -15.94
N PHE A 213 -8.97 7.51 -15.56
CA PHE A 213 -8.17 7.91 -14.41
C PHE A 213 -8.66 7.28 -13.11
N VAL A 214 -9.97 7.30 -12.87
CA VAL A 214 -10.56 6.64 -11.69
C VAL A 214 -10.36 5.13 -11.74
N PHE A 215 -10.48 4.50 -12.91
CA PHE A 215 -10.24 3.06 -13.05
C PHE A 215 -8.81 2.68 -12.74
N LEU A 216 -7.83 3.45 -13.22
CA LEU A 216 -6.43 3.21 -12.88
C LEU A 216 -6.16 3.42 -11.39
N PHE A 217 -6.79 4.42 -10.76
CA PHE A 217 -6.74 4.58 -9.30
C PHE A 217 -7.27 3.37 -8.53
N ILE A 218 -8.41 2.83 -8.94
CA ILE A 218 -8.98 1.62 -8.33
C ILE A 218 -8.03 0.44 -8.52
N ILE A 219 -7.52 0.22 -9.74
CA ILE A 219 -6.59 -0.88 -10.05
C ILE A 219 -5.32 -0.76 -9.22
N SER A 220 -4.67 0.40 -9.20
CA SER A 220 -3.45 0.60 -8.41
C SER A 220 -3.68 0.44 -6.91
N TYR A 221 -4.81 0.89 -6.39
CA TYR A 221 -5.13 0.72 -4.98
C TYR A 221 -5.33 -0.75 -4.62
N ILE A 222 -6.08 -1.50 -5.45
CA ILE A 222 -6.24 -2.95 -5.27
C ILE A 222 -4.89 -3.64 -5.37
N PHE A 223 -4.09 -3.29 -6.37
CA PHE A 223 -2.78 -3.89 -6.57
C PHE A 223 -1.88 -3.67 -5.35
N MET A 224 -1.83 -2.45 -4.82
CA MET A 224 -1.09 -2.09 -3.62
C MET A 224 -1.58 -2.83 -2.37
N LEU A 225 -2.90 -2.99 -2.20
CA LEU A 225 -3.47 -3.79 -1.12
C LEU A 225 -3.05 -5.25 -1.22
N VAL A 226 -3.20 -5.86 -2.39
CA VAL A 226 -2.91 -7.28 -2.61
C VAL A 226 -1.41 -7.56 -2.52
N SER A 227 -0.56 -6.75 -3.15
CA SER A 227 0.90 -6.93 -3.11
C SER A 227 1.48 -6.70 -1.72
N SER A 228 0.90 -5.80 -0.91
CA SER A 228 1.32 -5.61 0.49
C SER A 228 1.03 -6.81 1.40
N VAL A 229 0.17 -7.72 0.97
CA VAL A 229 -0.29 -8.90 1.72
C VAL A 229 0.26 -10.21 1.13
N LEU A 230 0.83 -10.16 -0.08
CA LEU A 230 1.38 -11.31 -0.78
C LEU A 230 2.79 -10.95 -1.30
N THR A 231 3.73 -10.71 -0.38
CA THR A 231 5.07 -10.22 -0.74
C THR A 231 6.04 -11.34 -1.14
N ASP A 232 5.82 -12.56 -0.67
CA ASP A 232 6.69 -13.71 -1.00
C ASP A 232 6.57 -14.07 -2.49
N THR A 233 7.71 -14.45 -3.12
CA THR A 233 7.79 -14.81 -4.55
C THR A 233 6.86 -15.95 -4.94
N GLU A 234 6.58 -16.87 -4.00
CA GLU A 234 5.67 -18.00 -4.23
C GLU A 234 4.21 -17.57 -4.51
N TYR A 235 3.85 -16.34 -4.12
CA TYR A 235 2.52 -15.77 -4.33
C TYR A 235 2.46 -14.74 -5.47
N LEU A 236 3.53 -14.54 -6.24
CA LEU A 236 3.59 -13.51 -7.29
C LEU A 236 2.45 -13.65 -8.32
N ILE A 237 2.20 -14.86 -8.81
CA ILE A 237 1.13 -15.13 -9.79
C ILE A 237 -0.24 -14.89 -9.14
N GLN A 238 -0.42 -15.33 -7.90
CA GLN A 238 -1.65 -15.20 -7.13
C GLN A 238 -1.97 -13.72 -6.88
N ALA A 239 -0.97 -12.91 -6.54
CA ALA A 239 -1.11 -11.47 -6.35
C ALA A 239 -1.59 -10.77 -7.63
N ILE A 240 -1.00 -11.11 -8.78
CA ILE A 240 -1.43 -10.58 -10.09
C ILE A 240 -2.87 -11.04 -10.40
N MET A 241 -3.16 -12.33 -10.27
CA MET A 241 -4.47 -12.89 -10.60
C MET A 241 -5.58 -12.34 -9.71
N ILE A 242 -5.35 -12.24 -8.39
CA ILE A 242 -6.30 -11.63 -7.44
C ILE A 242 -6.52 -10.15 -7.78
N THR A 243 -5.44 -9.41 -8.07
CA THR A 243 -5.54 -7.99 -8.46
C THR A 243 -6.39 -7.81 -9.72
N LEU A 244 -6.13 -8.60 -10.76
CA LEU A 244 -6.89 -8.54 -12.01
C LEU A 244 -8.35 -8.95 -11.80
N PHE A 245 -8.60 -10.03 -11.06
CA PHE A 245 -9.94 -10.50 -10.75
C PHE A 245 -10.76 -9.45 -9.99
N LEU A 246 -10.22 -8.93 -8.88
CA LEU A 246 -10.90 -7.89 -8.08
C LEU A 246 -11.13 -6.61 -8.88
N SER A 247 -10.14 -6.21 -9.68
CA SER A 247 -10.28 -5.05 -10.57
C SER A 247 -11.40 -5.26 -11.58
N ILE A 248 -11.40 -6.38 -12.32
CA ILE A 248 -12.45 -6.69 -13.30
C ILE A 248 -13.82 -6.77 -12.63
N ALA A 249 -13.92 -7.39 -11.45
CA ALA A 249 -15.16 -7.49 -10.70
C ALA A 249 -15.71 -6.10 -10.33
N ILE A 250 -14.89 -5.23 -9.74
CA ILE A 250 -15.31 -3.87 -9.35
C ILE A 250 -15.67 -3.04 -10.58
N LEU A 251 -14.86 -3.08 -11.64
CA LEU A 251 -15.14 -2.37 -12.88
C LEU A 251 -16.44 -2.86 -13.55
N SER A 252 -16.70 -4.17 -13.52
CA SER A 252 -17.93 -4.77 -14.01
C SER A 252 -19.13 -4.33 -13.18
N LEU A 253 -19.02 -4.28 -11.84
CA LEU A 253 -20.07 -3.77 -10.96
C LEU A 253 -20.38 -2.31 -11.28
N ILE A 254 -19.36 -1.45 -11.38
CA ILE A 254 -19.50 -0.04 -11.77
C ILE A 254 -20.22 0.06 -13.11
N HIS A 255 -19.80 -0.73 -14.10
CA HIS A 255 -20.42 -0.75 -15.42
C HIS A 255 -21.90 -1.17 -15.35
N LEU A 256 -22.21 -2.26 -14.66
CA LEU A 256 -23.57 -2.79 -14.53
C LEU A 256 -24.52 -1.83 -13.81
N THR A 257 -24.02 -0.99 -12.89
CA THR A 257 -24.85 0.03 -12.22
C THR A 257 -25.46 1.08 -13.16
N GLN A 258 -25.06 1.11 -14.44
CA GLN A 258 -25.69 1.96 -15.45
C GLN A 258 -27.10 1.47 -15.84
N PHE A 259 -27.36 0.16 -15.73
CA PHE A 259 -28.65 -0.44 -16.05
C PHE A 259 -29.52 -0.42 -14.80
N SER A 260 -30.72 0.18 -14.88
CA SER A 260 -31.59 0.37 -13.71
C SER A 260 -31.88 -0.93 -12.96
N ARG A 261 -32.26 -2.00 -13.68
CA ARG A 261 -32.54 -3.32 -13.08
C ARG A 261 -31.31 -3.93 -12.40
N ALA A 262 -30.16 -3.92 -13.07
CA ALA A 262 -28.92 -4.46 -12.51
C ALA A 262 -28.45 -3.64 -11.30
N LYS A 263 -28.61 -2.31 -11.32
CA LYS A 263 -28.33 -1.44 -10.18
C LYS A 263 -29.14 -1.86 -8.95
N TYR A 264 -30.46 -2.04 -9.08
CA TYR A 264 -31.29 -2.48 -7.95
C TYR A 264 -30.91 -3.87 -7.46
N PHE A 265 -30.65 -4.81 -8.39
CA PHE A 265 -30.20 -6.15 -8.04
C PHE A 265 -28.89 -6.14 -7.25
N ILE A 266 -27.90 -5.36 -7.70
CA ILE A 266 -26.62 -5.17 -6.99
C ILE A 266 -26.87 -4.57 -5.61
N ILE A 267 -27.69 -3.53 -5.49
CA ILE A 267 -28.03 -2.91 -4.20
C ILE A 267 -28.66 -3.93 -3.24
N VAL A 268 -29.60 -4.76 -3.72
CA VAL A 268 -30.24 -5.80 -2.90
C VAL A 268 -29.23 -6.85 -2.45
N ILE A 269 -28.36 -7.34 -3.33
CA ILE A 269 -27.33 -8.33 -2.98
C ILE A 269 -26.35 -7.76 -1.96
N PHE A 270 -25.80 -6.56 -2.20
CA PHE A 270 -24.87 -5.93 -1.26
C PHE A 270 -25.56 -5.58 0.06
N GLY A 271 -26.81 -5.12 0.02
CA GLY A 271 -27.61 -4.86 1.21
C GLY A 271 -27.84 -6.12 2.04
N LEU A 272 -28.17 -7.25 1.39
CA LEU A 272 -28.33 -8.54 2.05
C LEU A 272 -27.00 -9.04 2.63
N ALA A 273 -25.92 -9.00 1.86
CA ALA A 273 -24.59 -9.40 2.33
C ALA A 273 -24.12 -8.56 3.52
N PHE A 274 -24.34 -7.23 3.47
CA PHE A 274 -24.03 -6.31 4.55
C PHE A 274 -24.88 -6.58 5.80
N THR A 275 -26.18 -6.84 5.63
CA THR A 275 -27.10 -7.21 6.72
C THR A 275 -26.67 -8.52 7.39
N LEU A 276 -26.30 -9.53 6.59
CA LEU A 276 -25.77 -10.80 7.10
C LEU A 276 -24.45 -10.61 7.85
N LEU A 277 -23.56 -9.73 7.36
CA LEU A 277 -22.30 -9.40 8.02
C LEU A 277 -22.53 -8.68 9.36
N ILE A 278 -23.45 -7.70 9.41
CA ILE A 278 -23.86 -7.05 10.66
C ILE A 278 -24.45 -8.06 11.63
N PHE A 279 -25.36 -8.92 11.17
CA PHE A 279 -25.95 -9.95 12.01
C PHE A 279 -24.90 -10.92 12.56
N SER A 280 -23.95 -11.36 11.71
CA SER A 280 -22.83 -12.21 12.11
C SER A 280 -21.95 -11.51 13.15
N PHE A 281 -21.64 -10.22 12.94
CA PHE A 281 -20.89 -9.39 13.87
C PHE A 281 -21.59 -9.27 15.22
N ILE A 282 -22.86 -8.88 15.25
CA ILE A 282 -23.65 -8.74 16.49
C ILE A 282 -23.71 -10.08 17.24
N LYS A 283 -24.05 -11.18 16.54
CA LYS A 283 -24.20 -12.51 17.15
C LYS A 283 -22.89 -13.06 17.73
N ASN A 284 -21.75 -12.68 17.17
CA ASN A 284 -20.44 -13.22 17.53
C ASN A 284 -19.50 -12.14 18.09
N TYR A 285 -19.98 -10.95 18.45
CA TYR A 285 -19.11 -9.85 18.88
C TYR A 285 -18.29 -10.22 20.12
N ASP A 286 -18.95 -10.88 21.09
CA ASP A 286 -18.34 -11.35 22.33
C ASP A 286 -17.54 -12.65 22.13
N LYS A 287 -17.75 -13.32 21.00
CA LYS A 287 -17.02 -14.53 20.63
C LYS A 287 -15.77 -14.10 19.87
N ASN A 288 -14.63 -14.06 20.55
CA ASN A 288 -13.31 -13.76 19.97
C ASN A 288 -13.10 -14.46 18.61
N ILE A 289 -12.61 -15.70 18.58
CA ILE A 289 -12.56 -16.50 17.35
C ILE A 289 -13.63 -17.58 17.44
N SER A 290 -14.61 -17.52 16.54
CA SER A 290 -15.77 -18.45 16.54
C SER A 290 -15.59 -19.63 15.56
N TYR A 291 -14.75 -19.48 14.54
CA TYR A 291 -14.49 -20.50 13.53
C TYR A 291 -13.08 -20.34 12.96
N SER A 292 -12.42 -21.46 12.66
CA SER A 292 -11.04 -21.51 12.17
C SER A 292 -10.77 -22.84 11.45
N LYS A 293 -11.09 -22.91 10.16
CA LYS A 293 -10.86 -24.12 9.33
C LYS A 293 -10.88 -23.78 7.84
N ASN A 294 -10.14 -24.55 7.01
CA ASN A 294 -10.13 -24.45 5.55
C ASN A 294 -9.84 -23.03 5.03
N SER A 295 -8.77 -22.42 5.54
CA SER A 295 -8.38 -21.04 5.19
C SER A 295 -9.43 -19.96 5.51
N ILE A 296 -10.38 -20.25 6.39
CA ILE A 296 -11.40 -19.31 6.85
C ILE A 296 -11.28 -19.15 8.37
N LEU A 297 -11.15 -17.90 8.79
CA LEU A 297 -11.19 -17.49 10.19
C LEU A 297 -12.39 -16.55 10.39
N ILE A 298 -13.18 -16.75 11.44
CA ILE A 298 -14.24 -15.81 11.82
C ILE A 298 -13.89 -15.19 13.17
N TYR A 299 -13.42 -13.95 13.13
CA TYR A 299 -13.07 -13.15 14.30
C TYR A 299 -14.14 -12.09 14.57
N LYS A 300 -14.77 -12.13 15.76
CA LYS A 300 -15.88 -11.25 16.14
C LYS A 300 -16.99 -11.18 15.09
N GLY A 301 -17.27 -12.31 14.44
CA GLY A 301 -18.27 -12.41 13.37
C GLY A 301 -17.83 -11.92 11.99
N ILE A 302 -16.61 -11.40 11.83
CA ILE A 302 -16.06 -10.96 10.55
C ILE A 302 -15.31 -12.13 9.91
N PRO A 303 -15.73 -12.61 8.72
CA PRO A 303 -15.02 -13.66 8.00
C PRO A 303 -13.75 -13.09 7.33
N ILE A 304 -12.63 -13.75 7.59
CA ILE A 304 -11.32 -13.48 6.98
C ILE A 304 -10.96 -14.74 6.20
N VAL A 305 -10.92 -14.60 4.88
CA VAL A 305 -10.71 -15.72 3.95
C VAL A 305 -9.32 -15.59 3.34
N TYR A 306 -8.59 -16.71 3.27
CA TYR A 306 -7.30 -16.89 2.60
C TYR A 306 -6.10 -16.17 3.24
N PHE A 307 -6.26 -14.91 3.67
CA PHE A 307 -5.17 -14.10 4.18
C PHE A 307 -4.80 -14.40 5.62
N ASP A 308 -3.55 -14.12 5.95
CA ASP A 308 -3.03 -14.17 7.32
C ASP A 308 -3.51 -12.92 8.09
N VAL A 309 -3.63 -13.05 9.41
CA VAL A 309 -4.15 -11.96 10.26
C VAL A 309 -3.36 -11.80 11.54
N ILE A 310 -3.18 -10.54 11.95
CA ILE A 310 -2.77 -10.20 13.32
C ILE A 310 -3.96 -9.63 14.08
N ILE A 311 -4.20 -10.17 15.27
CA ILE A 311 -5.19 -9.67 16.23
C ILE A 311 -4.45 -9.06 17.41
N TYR A 312 -4.65 -7.77 17.62
CA TYR A 312 -3.93 -6.99 18.62
C TYR A 312 -4.48 -7.19 20.04
N PRO A 313 -3.69 -6.83 21.07
CA PRO A 313 -4.12 -6.86 22.47
C PRO A 313 -5.45 -6.14 22.74
N ASN A 314 -5.68 -5.00 22.08
CA ASN A 314 -6.90 -4.20 22.17
C ASN A 314 -8.13 -4.82 21.44
N GLY A 315 -7.96 -5.95 20.76
CA GLY A 315 -9.02 -6.64 20.04
C GLY A 315 -9.30 -6.12 18.62
N MET A 316 -8.55 -5.14 18.13
CA MET A 316 -8.53 -4.81 16.69
C MET A 316 -7.77 -5.90 15.92
N PHE A 317 -7.98 -5.98 14.61
CA PHE A 317 -7.22 -6.89 13.75
C PHE A 317 -6.79 -6.20 12.45
N ARG A 318 -5.78 -6.77 11.79
CA ARG A 318 -5.30 -6.34 10.48
C ARG A 318 -4.92 -7.56 9.65
N ILE A 319 -5.30 -7.55 8.38
CA ILE A 319 -4.77 -8.49 7.39
C ILE A 319 -3.30 -8.19 7.16
N VAL A 320 -2.47 -9.21 7.22
CA VAL A 320 -1.02 -9.07 7.09
C VAL A 320 -0.47 -9.99 6.02
N ASP A 321 0.76 -9.70 5.62
CA ASP A 321 1.52 -10.49 4.68
C ASP A 321 1.49 -11.99 5.00
N LYS A 322 1.20 -12.77 3.97
CA LYS A 322 1.11 -14.23 4.01
C LYS A 322 2.51 -14.80 3.90
N LYS A 323 3.09 -15.18 5.03
CA LYS A 323 4.47 -15.68 5.09
C LYS A 323 4.65 -16.77 6.12
N THR A 324 5.62 -17.64 5.84
CA THR A 324 5.97 -18.77 6.72
C THR A 324 7.15 -18.48 7.64
N SER A 325 7.92 -17.43 7.35
CA SER A 325 9.07 -16.97 8.13
C SER A 325 8.95 -15.50 8.50
N PHE A 326 9.46 -15.15 9.69
CA PHE A 326 9.49 -13.79 10.21
C PHE A 326 10.95 -13.39 10.43
N ASN A 327 11.40 -12.37 9.69
CA ASN A 327 12.73 -11.82 9.85
C ASN A 327 12.81 -10.92 11.10
N MET A 328 14.00 -10.43 11.45
CA MET A 328 14.20 -9.59 12.64
C MET A 328 13.34 -8.32 12.64
N ARG A 329 13.09 -7.71 11.47
CA ARG A 329 12.25 -6.52 11.34
C ARG A 329 10.79 -6.85 11.64
N ASP A 330 10.29 -7.97 11.11
CA ASP A 330 8.94 -8.43 11.39
C ASP A 330 8.74 -8.68 12.89
N GLN A 331 9.71 -9.34 13.51
CA GLN A 331 9.72 -9.62 14.95
C GLN A 331 9.68 -8.34 15.77
N GLN A 332 10.51 -7.34 15.44
CA GLN A 332 10.49 -6.03 16.10
C GLN A 332 9.13 -5.35 16.01
N THR A 333 8.48 -5.37 14.84
CA THR A 333 7.15 -4.80 14.67
C THR A 333 6.09 -5.57 15.46
N ILE A 334 6.18 -6.90 15.49
CA ILE A 334 5.30 -7.76 16.30
C ILE A 334 5.48 -7.46 17.80
N TRP A 335 6.71 -7.39 18.29
CA TRP A 335 7.02 -7.07 19.68
C TRP A 335 6.53 -5.67 20.05
N ALA A 336 6.75 -4.67 19.19
CA ALA A 336 6.28 -3.31 19.41
C ALA A 336 4.76 -3.26 19.61
N ASN A 337 4.00 -4.11 18.90
CA ASN A 337 2.55 -4.18 18.97
C ASN A 337 1.99 -5.17 20.02
N SER A 338 2.83 -6.00 20.64
CA SER A 338 2.40 -6.95 21.67
C SER A 338 2.39 -6.32 23.07
N GLU A 339 1.66 -6.89 24.03
CA GLU A 339 1.84 -6.50 25.44
C GLU A 339 2.91 -7.39 26.08
N ASN A 340 2.57 -8.65 26.32
CA ASN A 340 3.39 -9.61 27.06
C ASN A 340 3.20 -11.06 26.61
N ILE A 341 2.18 -11.35 25.80
CA ILE A 341 1.88 -12.69 25.30
C ILE A 341 1.63 -12.61 23.80
N ILE A 342 2.33 -13.46 23.05
CA ILE A 342 2.14 -13.67 21.62
C ILE A 342 1.74 -15.12 21.42
N VAL A 343 0.55 -15.34 20.88
CA VAL A 343 0.12 -16.65 20.39
C VAL A 343 0.40 -16.69 18.89
N VAL A 344 1.03 -17.76 18.42
CA VAL A 344 1.37 -17.91 17.00
C VAL A 344 0.71 -19.16 16.44
N ALA A 345 -0.34 -18.96 15.66
CA ALA A 345 -0.99 -19.98 14.86
C ALA A 345 -0.13 -20.25 13.62
N SER A 346 0.57 -21.37 13.63
CA SER A 346 1.62 -21.73 12.67
C SER A 346 1.13 -22.57 11.47
N GLY A 347 -0.14 -22.43 11.11
CA GLY A 347 -0.81 -23.22 10.07
C GLY A 347 -1.39 -24.54 10.59
N GLN A 348 -2.12 -25.25 9.74
CA GLN A 348 -2.75 -26.53 10.10
C GLN A 348 -1.71 -27.60 10.51
N GLU A 349 -0.61 -27.68 9.77
CA GLU A 349 0.46 -28.64 10.04
C GLU A 349 1.44 -28.18 11.13
N GLY A 350 1.33 -26.91 11.56
CA GLY A 350 2.29 -26.30 12.48
C GLY A 350 3.70 -26.25 11.89
N LYS A 351 3.84 -25.83 10.63
CA LYS A 351 5.14 -25.64 9.95
C LYS A 351 5.50 -24.17 9.68
N GLY A 352 4.55 -23.27 9.86
CA GLY A 352 4.76 -21.82 9.73
C GLY A 352 5.47 -21.21 10.93
N ALA A 353 5.57 -19.88 10.93
CA ALA A 353 6.18 -19.07 11.99
C ALA A 353 7.67 -19.33 12.26
N LYS A 354 8.43 -19.69 11.23
CA LYS A 354 9.90 -19.74 11.31
C LYS A 354 10.43 -18.37 11.75
N GLY A 355 11.46 -18.34 12.58
CA GLY A 355 11.99 -17.11 13.17
C GLY A 355 11.32 -16.67 14.47
N LEU A 356 10.07 -17.09 14.74
CA LEU A 356 9.39 -16.94 16.04
C LEU A 356 9.35 -18.26 16.84
N ARG A 357 10.00 -19.30 16.32
CA ARG A 357 10.10 -20.62 16.95
C ARG A 357 11.49 -20.80 17.51
N SER A 358 11.57 -21.10 18.79
CA SER A 358 12.75 -21.74 19.38
C SER A 358 12.56 -23.27 19.37
N SER A 359 13.57 -24.03 19.81
CA SER A 359 13.46 -25.47 20.05
C SER A 359 12.36 -25.83 21.06
N ASN A 360 11.90 -24.86 21.85
CA ASN A 360 10.92 -25.05 22.91
C ASN A 360 9.52 -24.62 22.42
N GLU A 361 8.50 -25.42 22.73
CA GLU A 361 7.10 -25.17 22.36
C GLU A 361 6.53 -23.88 22.97
N ILE A 362 7.08 -23.43 24.10
CA ILE A 362 6.80 -22.14 24.75
C ILE A 362 8.12 -21.56 25.23
N HIS A 363 8.36 -20.29 24.97
CA HIS A 363 9.58 -19.62 25.40
C HIS A 363 9.33 -18.15 25.71
N PHE A 364 10.30 -17.53 26.39
CA PHE A 364 10.31 -16.11 26.68
C PHE A 364 11.43 -15.43 25.92
N GLU A 365 11.14 -14.28 25.33
CA GLU A 365 12.13 -13.40 24.71
C GLU A 365 12.11 -12.04 25.39
N PHE A 366 13.27 -11.40 25.51
CA PHE A 366 13.37 -10.09 26.13
C PHE A 366 13.17 -8.97 25.09
N ASP A 367 12.09 -8.20 25.24
CA ASP A 367 11.86 -6.99 24.45
C ASP A 367 12.70 -5.85 25.02
N LYS A 368 13.80 -5.53 24.33
CA LYS A 368 14.70 -4.43 24.71
C LYS A 368 14.02 -3.06 24.70
N THR A 369 13.03 -2.85 23.82
CA THR A 369 12.32 -1.58 23.71
C THR A 369 11.39 -1.35 24.89
N LYS A 370 10.77 -2.42 25.41
CA LYS A 370 9.85 -2.35 26.56
C LYS A 370 10.51 -2.69 27.90
N GLY A 371 11.74 -3.20 27.88
CA GLY A 371 12.45 -3.63 29.09
C GLY A 371 11.77 -4.79 29.81
N ARG A 372 11.03 -5.67 29.10
CA ARG A 372 10.28 -6.77 29.71
C ARG A 372 10.26 -8.04 28.85
N GLY A 373 10.05 -9.17 29.49
CA GLY A 373 9.88 -10.46 28.81
C GLY A 373 8.53 -10.56 28.09
N ILE A 374 8.55 -11.13 26.89
CA ILE A 374 7.39 -11.51 26.09
C ILE A 374 7.34 -13.04 26.03
N GLN A 375 6.19 -13.61 26.38
CA GLN A 375 5.93 -15.04 26.21
C GLN A 375 5.48 -15.31 24.77
N ILE A 376 6.11 -16.27 24.09
CA ILE A 376 5.76 -16.68 22.74
C ILE A 376 5.27 -18.13 22.78
N ILE A 377 4.07 -18.36 22.24
CA ILE A 377 3.35 -19.64 22.26
C ILE A 377 3.03 -20.07 20.82
N PRO A 378 4.00 -20.68 20.09
CA PRO A 378 3.77 -21.24 18.77
C PRO A 378 2.99 -22.56 18.82
N GLN A 379 1.85 -22.63 18.13
CA GLN A 379 0.97 -23.80 18.11
C GLN A 379 0.34 -24.02 16.73
N LYS A 380 -0.26 -25.20 16.50
CA LYS A 380 -1.14 -25.43 15.35
C LYS A 380 -2.38 -24.54 15.45
N ASN A 381 -3.01 -24.21 14.32
CA ASN A 381 -4.13 -23.26 14.30
C ASN A 381 -5.28 -23.61 15.26
N SER A 382 -5.66 -24.89 15.34
CA SER A 382 -6.72 -25.34 16.26
C SER A 382 -6.40 -25.05 17.72
N ASP A 383 -5.15 -25.27 18.12
CA ASP A 383 -4.71 -25.14 19.51
C ASP A 383 -4.42 -23.68 19.86
N ALA A 384 -3.81 -22.94 18.92
CA ALA A 384 -3.60 -21.50 19.03
C ALA A 384 -4.92 -20.75 19.23
N VAL A 385 -5.98 -21.12 18.51
CA VAL A 385 -7.32 -20.51 18.66
C VAL A 385 -7.92 -20.80 20.03
N LYS A 386 -7.83 -22.05 20.52
CA LYS A 386 -8.28 -22.42 21.87
C LYS A 386 -7.51 -21.62 22.93
N THR A 387 -6.18 -21.56 22.81
CA THR A 387 -5.30 -20.81 23.72
C THR A 387 -5.63 -19.32 23.70
N PHE A 388 -5.78 -18.71 22.52
CA PHE A 388 -6.12 -17.30 22.38
C PHE A 388 -7.48 -16.97 23.03
N ASN A 389 -8.51 -17.76 22.74
CA ASN A 389 -9.84 -17.55 23.30
C ASN A 389 -9.84 -17.71 24.82
N ARG A 390 -9.14 -18.72 25.36
CA ARG A 390 -8.96 -18.91 26.81
C ARG A 390 -8.25 -17.74 27.47
N LEU A 391 -7.13 -17.29 26.88
CA LEU A 391 -6.40 -16.14 27.42
C LEU A 391 -7.27 -14.88 27.43
N LYS A 392 -8.09 -14.66 26.39
CA LYS A 392 -9.05 -13.56 26.37
C LYS A 392 -10.16 -13.71 27.42
N SER A 393 -10.69 -14.92 27.67
CA SER A 393 -11.66 -15.14 28.75
C SER A 393 -11.05 -14.91 30.13
N ASP A 394 -9.77 -15.22 30.29
CA ASP A 394 -8.98 -14.95 31.51
C ASP A 394 -8.57 -13.47 31.64
N SER A 395 -9.19 -12.58 30.86
CA SER A 395 -8.91 -11.13 30.82
C SER A 395 -7.44 -10.78 30.49
N LYS A 396 -6.70 -11.69 29.86
CA LYS A 396 -5.37 -11.40 29.33
C LYS A 396 -5.49 -10.69 27.99
N ARG A 397 -4.40 -10.05 27.57
CA ARG A 397 -4.34 -9.26 26.34
C ARG A 397 -3.31 -9.83 25.35
N PRO A 398 -3.49 -11.08 24.87
CA PRO A 398 -2.57 -11.67 23.91
C PRO A 398 -2.67 -10.97 22.56
N LEU A 399 -1.54 -10.89 21.87
CA LEU A 399 -1.48 -10.69 20.42
C LEU A 399 -1.55 -12.07 19.75
N LEU A 400 -2.37 -12.23 18.72
CA LEU A 400 -2.40 -13.44 17.89
C LEU A 400 -1.84 -13.14 16.50
N ILE A 401 -0.93 -13.99 16.04
CA ILE A 401 -0.56 -14.09 14.63
C ILE A 401 -1.17 -15.37 14.11
N TYR A 402 -2.01 -15.29 13.09
CA TYR A 402 -2.70 -16.44 12.53
C TYR A 402 -2.30 -16.65 11.07
N ASN A 403 -1.50 -17.69 10.83
CA ASN A 403 -1.13 -18.13 9.49
C ASN A 403 -2.26 -18.99 8.92
N ASN A 404 -2.85 -18.55 7.81
CA ASN A 404 -4.06 -19.09 7.23
C ASN A 404 -3.78 -20.13 6.12
N ASN A 405 -2.70 -20.91 6.29
CA ASN A 405 -2.34 -22.08 5.48
C ASN A 405 -2.88 -23.39 6.08
#